data_AF-A0A2M8Q973-F1
#
_entry.id   AF-A0A2M8Q973-F1
#
_cell.length_a   1.000
_cell.length_b   1.000
_cell.length_c   1.000
_cell.angle_alpha   90.00
_cell.angle_beta   90.00
_cell.angle_gamma   90.00
#
_symmetry.space_group_name_H-M   'P 1'
#
loop_
_entity.id
_entity.type
_entity.pdbx_description
1 polymer ?
#
loop_
_entity_poly.entity_id
_entity_poly.type
_entity_poly.pdbx_seq_one_letter_code
_entity_poly.pdbx_strand_id
1 'polypeptide(L)'
;LIFVGVLLVNLSEMHATSWREVILGGLPVLIAAFAYPLGLQLVWEARSGGHTRIPHIVDPVLGDSFARVLLLTLGSLPFWLVVILATQPPPPSADQWMNTALVALLSGVVATSLFVYARHQARNAYELAAVDATQAAEVLFALAGEMLLLGAAFPSLWGVLGAGLTILGLILYLLAQGKR
;
A
#
# COMPACT_ATOMS: atom_id res chain seq x y z
N LEU A 1 -2.67 14.84 10.78
CA LEU A 1 -3.71 14.04 11.48
C LEU A 1 -3.59 12.58 11.11
N ILE A 2 -3.78 12.21 9.83
CA ILE A 2 -3.66 10.83 9.33
C ILE A 2 -2.38 10.14 9.81
N PHE A 3 -1.20 10.71 9.51
CA PHE A 3 0.08 10.13 9.93
C PHE A 3 0.19 9.88 11.45
N VAL A 4 -0.22 10.87 12.27
CA VAL A 4 -0.19 10.74 13.74
C VAL A 4 -1.17 9.67 14.21
N GLY A 5 -2.35 9.59 13.61
CA GLY A 5 -3.34 8.56 13.90
C GLY A 5 -2.82 7.16 13.62
N VAL A 6 -2.26 6.95 12.42
CA VAL A 6 -1.63 5.67 12.05
C VAL A 6 -0.46 5.32 12.97
N LEU A 7 0.39 6.29 13.33
CA LEU A 7 1.50 6.07 14.26
C LEU A 7 1.00 5.62 15.63
N LEU A 8 -0.05 6.26 16.16
CA LEU A 8 -0.63 5.89 17.45
C LEU A 8 -1.24 4.48 17.44
N VAL A 9 -1.93 4.09 16.36
CA VAL A 9 -2.42 2.71 16.19
C VAL A 9 -1.25 1.72 16.18
N ASN A 10 -0.19 1.99 15.41
CA ASN A 10 0.94 1.07 15.34
C ASN A 10 1.66 0.95 16.69
N LEU A 11 1.85 2.07 17.39
CA LEU A 11 2.47 2.07 18.72
C LEU A 11 1.60 1.37 19.77
N SER A 12 0.27 1.35 19.62
CA SER A 12 -0.61 0.65 20.55
C SER A 12 -0.54 -0.87 20.40
N GLU A 13 -0.23 -1.35 19.20
CA GLU A 13 -0.04 -2.78 18.88
C GLU A 13 1.42 -3.23 19.03
N MET A 14 2.35 -2.33 19.36
CA MET A 14 3.72 -2.71 19.67
C MET A 14 3.79 -3.40 21.03
N HIS A 15 3.79 -4.73 21.01
CA HIS A 15 4.16 -5.56 22.16
C HIS A 15 5.69 -5.50 22.39
N ALA A 16 6.20 -6.22 23.40
CA ALA A 16 7.63 -6.24 23.77
C ALA A 16 8.51 -6.88 22.69
N THR A 17 8.68 -6.18 21.58
CA THR A 17 9.44 -6.56 20.38
C THR A 17 10.88 -6.11 20.55
N SER A 18 11.84 -6.96 20.16
CA SER A 18 13.26 -6.59 20.26
C SER A 18 13.62 -5.45 19.29
N TRP A 19 14.57 -4.58 19.67
CA TRP A 19 15.06 -3.52 18.77
C TRP A 19 15.56 -4.06 17.42
N ARG A 20 16.06 -5.30 17.40
CA ARG A 20 16.50 -5.99 16.19
C ARG A 20 15.34 -6.26 15.23
N GLU A 21 14.21 -6.75 15.75
CA GLU A 21 13.00 -6.99 14.94
C GLU A 21 12.41 -5.67 14.42
N VAL A 22 12.41 -4.62 15.22
CA VAL A 22 11.97 -3.28 14.80
C VAL A 22 12.81 -2.78 13.62
N ILE A 23 14.14 -2.93 13.67
CA ILE A 23 15.02 -2.49 12.58
C ILE A 23 14.86 -3.38 11.34
N LEU A 24 14.88 -4.71 11.52
CA LEU A 24 14.82 -5.67 10.40
C LEU A 24 13.45 -5.67 9.70
N GLY A 25 12.36 -5.37 10.41
CA GLY A 25 11.03 -5.21 9.80
C GLY A 25 10.76 -3.77 9.35
N GLY A 26 11.10 -2.79 10.18
CA GLY A 26 10.78 -1.38 9.94
C GLY A 26 11.59 -0.75 8.82
N LEU A 27 12.88 -1.09 8.66
CA LEU A 27 13.71 -0.50 7.62
C LEU A 27 13.26 -0.91 6.20
N PRO A 28 12.98 -2.20 5.90
CA PRO A 28 12.38 -2.58 4.61
C PRO A 28 11.03 -1.91 4.36
N VAL A 29 10.17 -1.79 5.38
CA VAL A 29 8.88 -1.10 5.26
C VAL A 29 9.07 0.38 4.93
N LEU A 30 10.03 1.04 5.57
CA LEU A 30 10.37 2.44 5.27
C LEU A 30 10.85 2.60 3.82
N ILE A 31 11.73 1.71 3.35
CA ILE A 31 12.19 1.71 1.96
C ILE A 31 11.00 1.51 1.00
N ALA A 32 10.12 0.56 1.31
CA ALA A 32 8.91 0.28 0.52
C ALA A 32 7.97 1.49 0.45
N ALA A 33 7.82 2.25 1.54
CA ALA A 33 6.98 3.45 1.59
C ALA A 33 7.42 4.55 0.61
N PHE A 34 8.71 4.59 0.23
CA PHE A 34 9.20 5.47 -0.84
C PHE A 34 9.19 4.78 -2.21
N ALA A 35 9.55 3.51 -2.27
CA ALA A 35 9.65 2.76 -3.53
C ALA A 35 8.27 2.63 -4.22
N TYR A 36 7.20 2.43 -3.45
CA TYR A 36 5.85 2.24 -4.01
C TYR A 36 5.31 3.51 -4.70
N PRO A 37 5.24 4.69 -4.05
CA PRO A 37 4.80 5.91 -4.73
C PRO A 37 5.69 6.29 -5.91
N LEU A 38 7.01 6.09 -5.78
CA LEU A 38 7.97 6.36 -6.84
C LEU A 38 7.72 5.45 -8.05
N GLY A 39 7.55 4.15 -7.85
CA GLY A 39 7.26 3.20 -8.93
C GLY A 39 5.98 3.57 -9.69
N LEU A 40 4.91 3.93 -8.97
CA LEU A 40 3.66 4.37 -9.60
C LEU A 40 3.81 5.72 -10.33
N GLN A 41 4.63 6.64 -9.83
CA GLN A 41 4.94 7.90 -10.50
C GLN A 41 5.69 7.67 -11.80
N LEU A 42 6.68 6.77 -11.80
CA LEU A 42 7.43 6.40 -13.02
C LEU A 42 6.51 5.85 -14.12
N VAL A 43 5.54 5.00 -13.75
CA VAL A 43 4.54 4.48 -14.70
C VAL A 43 3.66 5.61 -15.26
N TRP A 44 3.25 6.55 -14.40
CA TRP A 44 2.45 7.70 -14.83
C TRP A 44 3.23 8.63 -15.78
N GLU A 45 4.51 8.88 -15.52
CA GLU A 45 5.38 9.71 -16.37
C GLU A 45 5.71 9.03 -17.70
N ALA A 46 5.98 7.72 -17.69
CA ALA A 46 6.20 6.94 -18.91
C ALA A 46 4.99 7.02 -19.86
N ARG A 47 3.79 7.17 -19.31
CA ARG A 47 2.54 7.24 -20.07
C ARG A 47 2.13 8.66 -20.46
N SER A 48 2.32 9.63 -19.58
CA SER A 48 1.93 11.03 -19.82
C SER A 48 2.95 11.77 -20.70
N GLY A 49 4.19 11.29 -20.75
CA GLY A 49 5.28 11.93 -21.48
C GLY A 49 5.78 13.19 -20.78
N GLY A 50 6.81 13.83 -21.36
CA GLY A 50 7.33 15.11 -20.87
C GLY A 50 8.50 15.03 -19.88
N HIS A 51 8.91 13.84 -19.46
CA HIS A 51 10.13 13.65 -18.65
C HIS A 51 11.32 13.28 -19.55
N THR A 52 12.49 13.89 -19.33
CA THR A 52 13.66 13.76 -20.23
C THR A 52 14.37 12.41 -20.13
N ARG A 53 14.22 11.70 -19.00
CA ARG A 53 14.91 10.42 -18.73
C ARG A 53 14.02 9.18 -18.83
N ILE A 54 12.70 9.36 -18.86
CA ILE A 54 11.75 8.25 -18.87
C ILE A 54 11.17 8.15 -20.28
N PRO A 55 11.24 6.98 -20.93
CA PRO A 55 10.71 6.82 -22.27
C PRO A 55 9.19 7.02 -22.26
N HIS A 56 8.71 7.80 -23.24
CA HIS A 56 7.28 7.95 -23.45
C HIS A 56 6.75 6.73 -24.23
N ILE A 57 5.87 5.96 -23.60
CA ILE A 57 5.29 4.74 -24.13
C ILE A 57 3.83 5.02 -24.50
N VAL A 58 3.53 4.97 -25.80
CA VAL A 58 2.20 5.28 -26.38
C VAL A 58 1.36 4.02 -26.58
N ASP A 59 1.79 2.89 -26.04
CA ASP A 59 1.10 1.61 -26.22
C ASP A 59 -0.22 1.60 -25.43
N PRO A 60 -1.36 1.20 -26.05
CA PRO A 60 -2.66 1.12 -25.38
C PRO A 60 -2.66 0.21 -24.14
N VAL A 61 -1.72 -0.73 -24.02
CA VAL A 61 -1.54 -1.59 -22.84
C VAL A 61 -1.31 -0.77 -21.56
N LEU A 62 -0.64 0.38 -21.66
CA LEU A 62 -0.47 1.29 -20.53
C LEU A 62 -1.75 2.05 -20.19
N GLY A 63 -2.82 1.96 -20.98
CA GLY A 63 -4.13 2.48 -20.62
C GLY A 63 -4.90 1.56 -19.66
N ASP A 64 -4.60 0.26 -19.65
CA ASP A 64 -5.29 -0.75 -18.86
C ASP A 64 -4.65 -0.91 -17.46
N SER A 65 -5.48 -0.84 -16.42
CA SER A 65 -5.04 -0.98 -15.03
C SER A 65 -4.58 -2.40 -14.72
N PHE A 66 -5.24 -3.43 -15.27
CA PHE A 66 -4.83 -4.82 -15.07
C PHE A 66 -3.48 -5.09 -15.72
N ALA A 67 -3.29 -4.64 -16.96
CA ALA A 67 -2.03 -4.79 -17.65
C ALA A 67 -0.87 -4.06 -16.94
N ARG A 68 -1.11 -2.89 -16.34
CA ARG A 68 -0.10 -2.22 -15.51
C ARG A 68 0.28 -3.04 -14.27
N VAL A 69 -0.70 -3.60 -13.57
CA VAL A 69 -0.42 -4.48 -12.41
C VAL A 69 0.41 -5.70 -12.85
N LEU A 70 0.09 -6.29 -14.00
CA LEU A 70 0.88 -7.37 -14.58
C LEU A 70 2.32 -6.92 -14.89
N LEU A 71 2.49 -5.78 -15.57
CA LEU A 71 3.82 -5.25 -15.93
C LEU A 71 4.67 -4.95 -14.69
N LEU A 72 4.08 -4.35 -13.65
CA LEU A 72 4.74 -4.10 -12.37
C LEU A 72 5.14 -5.42 -11.68
N THR A 73 4.26 -6.42 -11.71
CA THR A 73 4.53 -7.74 -11.14
C THR A 73 5.68 -8.43 -11.86
N LEU A 74 5.64 -8.49 -13.20
CA LEU A 74 6.69 -9.07 -14.03
C LEU A 74 8.03 -8.33 -13.84
N GLY A 75 7.99 -7.01 -13.78
CA GLY A 75 9.17 -6.17 -13.54
C GLY A 75 9.82 -6.41 -12.18
N SER A 76 9.07 -6.91 -11.19
CA SER A 76 9.60 -7.26 -9.86
C SER A 76 10.24 -8.64 -9.78
N LEU A 77 10.02 -9.53 -10.76
CA LEU A 77 10.53 -10.91 -10.73
C LEU A 77 12.06 -11.00 -10.56
N PRO A 78 12.89 -10.18 -11.23
CA PRO A 78 14.34 -10.25 -11.03
C PRO A 78 14.76 -9.95 -9.59
N PHE A 79 14.08 -9.00 -8.93
CA PHE A 79 14.34 -8.69 -7.53
C PHE A 79 14.02 -9.89 -6.64
N TRP A 80 12.84 -10.50 -6.81
CA TRP A 80 12.44 -11.67 -6.03
C TRP A 80 13.33 -12.89 -6.27
N LEU A 81 13.79 -13.09 -7.51
CA LEU A 81 14.75 -14.15 -7.83
C LEU A 81 16.05 -13.95 -7.05
N VAL A 82 16.59 -12.72 -7.00
CA VAL A 82 17.79 -12.40 -6.21
C VAL A 82 17.55 -12.66 -4.73
N VAL A 83 16.39 -12.28 -4.18
CA VAL A 83 16.05 -12.53 -2.78
C VAL A 83 15.99 -14.03 -2.49
N ILE A 84 15.36 -14.83 -3.34
CA ILE A 84 15.29 -16.30 -3.19
C ILE A 84 16.69 -16.92 -3.22
N LEU A 85 17.55 -16.48 -4.16
CA LEU A 85 18.92 -16.98 -4.26
C LEU A 85 19.77 -16.60 -3.04
N ALA A 86 19.58 -15.40 -2.50
CA ALA A 86 20.32 -14.91 -1.34
C ALA A 86 19.86 -15.51 -0.01
N THR A 87 18.57 -15.83 0.13
CA THR A 87 17.97 -16.27 1.40
C THR A 87 17.68 -17.76 1.47
N GLN A 88 17.59 -18.44 0.32
CA GLN A 88 17.34 -19.89 0.20
C GLN A 88 16.21 -20.39 1.14
N PRO A 89 15.00 -19.84 1.04
CA PRO A 89 13.91 -20.20 1.93
C PRO A 89 13.47 -21.66 1.71
N PRO A 90 12.95 -22.33 2.75
CA PRO A 90 12.34 -23.65 2.59
C PRO A 90 11.12 -23.57 1.66
N PRO A 91 10.72 -24.68 1.03
CA PRO A 91 9.52 -24.71 0.20
C PRO A 91 8.28 -24.37 1.05
N PRO A 92 7.34 -23.57 0.50
CA PRO A 92 6.15 -23.17 1.22
C PRO A 92 5.18 -24.33 1.47
N SER A 93 4.46 -24.28 2.59
CA SER A 93 3.41 -25.23 2.93
C SER A 93 2.15 -25.06 2.07
N ALA A 94 1.24 -26.04 2.09
CA ALA A 94 -0.04 -25.97 1.37
C ALA A 94 -0.88 -24.75 1.80
N ASP A 95 -0.91 -24.45 3.10
CA ASP A 95 -1.63 -23.28 3.63
C ASP A 95 -0.98 -21.97 3.18
N GLN A 96 0.36 -21.92 3.09
CA GLN A 96 1.07 -20.75 2.57
C GLN A 96 0.73 -20.51 1.10
N TRP A 97 0.59 -21.56 0.29
CA TRP A 97 0.12 -21.42 -1.09
C TRP A 97 -1.28 -20.80 -1.17
N MET A 98 -2.23 -21.34 -0.40
CA MET A 98 -3.60 -20.84 -0.39
C MET A 98 -3.66 -19.37 0.07
N ASN A 99 -3.01 -19.06 1.19
CA ASN A 99 -3.01 -17.69 1.73
C ASN A 99 -2.33 -16.71 0.78
N THR A 100 -1.20 -17.10 0.18
CA THR A 100 -0.50 -16.25 -0.79
C THR A 100 -1.34 -16.05 -2.05
N ALA A 101 -2.04 -17.08 -2.53
CA ALA A 101 -2.93 -16.96 -3.68
C ALA A 101 -4.11 -16.02 -3.40
N LEU A 102 -4.72 -16.12 -2.21
CA LEU A 102 -5.80 -15.21 -1.78
C LEU A 102 -5.31 -13.77 -1.69
N VAL A 103 -4.14 -13.53 -1.09
CA VAL A 103 -3.54 -12.19 -1.00
C VAL A 103 -3.20 -11.65 -2.38
N ALA A 104 -2.59 -12.47 -3.25
CA ALA A 104 -2.25 -12.07 -4.61
C ALA A 104 -3.51 -11.71 -5.44
N LEU A 105 -4.59 -12.47 -5.29
CA LEU A 105 -5.84 -12.19 -5.99
C LEU A 105 -6.56 -10.96 -5.43
N LEU A 106 -6.79 -10.90 -4.13
CA LEU A 106 -7.62 -9.86 -3.52
C LEU A 106 -6.88 -8.52 -3.42
N SER A 107 -5.63 -8.54 -2.92
CA SER A 107 -4.83 -7.32 -2.77
C SER A 107 -4.09 -6.97 -4.06
N GLY A 108 -3.38 -7.96 -4.63
CA GLY A 108 -2.57 -7.75 -5.83
C GLY A 108 -3.40 -7.45 -7.07
N VAL A 109 -4.36 -8.31 -7.42
CA VAL A 109 -5.13 -8.14 -8.66
C VAL A 109 -6.32 -7.20 -8.47
N VAL A 110 -7.21 -7.46 -7.50
CA VAL A 110 -8.45 -6.69 -7.36
C VAL A 110 -8.19 -5.29 -6.79
N ALA A 111 -7.65 -5.19 -5.58
CA ALA A 111 -7.49 -3.92 -4.89
C ALA A 111 -6.50 -2.99 -5.62
N THR A 112 -5.34 -3.50 -6.05
CA THR A 112 -4.35 -2.66 -6.76
C THR A 112 -4.87 -2.18 -8.10
N SER A 113 -5.61 -2.99 -8.87
CA SER A 113 -6.20 -2.53 -10.14
C SER A 113 -7.23 -1.43 -9.92
N LEU A 114 -8.11 -1.58 -8.91
CA LEU A 114 -9.07 -0.53 -8.52
C LEU A 114 -8.37 0.74 -8.07
N PHE A 115 -7.30 0.62 -7.27
CA PHE A 115 -6.51 1.75 -6.81
C PHE A 115 -5.82 2.47 -7.97
N VAL A 116 -5.13 1.74 -8.85
CA VAL A 116 -4.46 2.31 -10.04
C VAL A 116 -5.48 2.96 -10.97
N TYR A 117 -6.66 2.37 -11.13
CA TYR A 117 -7.76 2.96 -11.88
C TYR A 117 -8.25 4.28 -11.27
N ALA A 118 -8.53 4.30 -9.97
CA ALA A 118 -8.94 5.53 -9.27
C ALA A 118 -7.86 6.62 -9.37
N ARG A 119 -6.59 6.23 -9.18
CA ARG A 119 -5.42 7.12 -9.28
C ARG A 119 -5.30 7.71 -10.69
N HIS A 120 -5.66 6.93 -11.71
CA HIS A 120 -5.62 7.33 -13.12
C HIS A 120 -6.74 8.30 -13.52
N GLN A 121 -7.89 8.23 -12.83
CA GLN A 121 -8.99 9.17 -13.03
C GLN A 121 -8.71 10.57 -12.44
N ALA A 122 -7.68 10.70 -11.60
CA ALA A 122 -7.28 11.98 -11.00
C ALA A 122 -6.71 12.95 -12.05
N ARG A 123 -7.20 14.19 -12.02
CA ARG A 123 -6.88 15.23 -13.02
C ARG A 123 -5.79 16.20 -12.56
N ASN A 124 -5.51 16.24 -11.26
CA ASN A 124 -4.55 17.15 -10.66
C ASN A 124 -3.88 16.51 -9.45
N ALA A 125 -2.78 17.11 -8.98
CA ALA A 125 -1.99 16.60 -7.87
C ALA A 125 -2.78 16.48 -6.54
N TYR A 126 -3.82 17.30 -6.35
CA TYR A 126 -4.66 17.24 -5.15
C TYR A 126 -5.60 16.03 -5.17
N GLU A 127 -6.25 15.75 -6.30
CA GLU A 127 -7.06 14.53 -6.50
C GLU A 127 -6.20 13.27 -6.38
N LEU A 128 -4.98 13.31 -6.93
CA LEU A 128 -4.02 12.22 -6.81
C LEU A 128 -3.69 11.91 -5.34
N ALA A 129 -3.37 12.96 -4.58
CA ALA A 129 -3.11 12.85 -3.15
C ALA A 129 -4.37 12.41 -2.36
N ALA A 130 -5.58 12.71 -2.84
CA ALA A 130 -6.82 12.22 -2.23
C ALA A 130 -6.95 10.70 -2.36
N VAL A 131 -6.70 10.17 -3.56
CA VAL A 131 -6.72 8.72 -3.81
C VAL A 131 -5.63 8.04 -2.97
N ASP A 132 -4.41 8.57 -2.96
CA ASP A 132 -3.32 8.02 -2.15
C ASP A 132 -3.65 8.07 -0.64
N ALA A 133 -4.32 9.11 -0.15
CA ALA A 133 -4.74 9.22 1.25
C ALA A 133 -5.75 8.15 1.67
N THR A 134 -6.58 7.64 0.75
CA THR A 134 -7.53 6.56 1.08
C THR A 134 -6.85 5.29 1.58
N GLN A 135 -5.58 5.05 1.23
CA GLN A 135 -4.83 3.90 1.74
C GLN A 135 -4.68 3.94 3.27
N ALA A 136 -4.65 5.13 3.88
CA ALA A 136 -4.58 5.22 5.34
C ALA A 136 -5.84 4.68 6.04
N ALA A 137 -6.96 4.52 5.32
CA ALA A 137 -8.15 3.87 5.85
C ALA A 137 -7.95 2.35 6.02
N GLU A 138 -6.97 1.73 5.36
CA GLU A 138 -6.67 0.30 5.49
C GLU A 138 -6.40 -0.10 6.94
N VAL A 139 -5.75 0.77 7.72
CA VAL A 139 -5.51 0.57 9.16
C VAL A 139 -6.80 0.31 9.93
N LEU A 140 -7.90 0.98 9.57
CA LEU A 140 -9.20 0.80 10.22
C LEU A 140 -9.82 -0.56 9.88
N PHE A 141 -9.70 -0.98 8.61
CA PHE A 141 -10.18 -2.28 8.15
C PHE A 141 -9.33 -3.42 8.70
N ALA A 142 -8.02 -3.23 8.82
CA ALA A 142 -7.11 -4.19 9.43
C ALA A 142 -7.48 -4.43 10.90
N LEU A 143 -7.62 -3.36 11.71
CA LEU A 143 -8.09 -3.46 13.09
C LEU A 143 -9.45 -4.15 13.20
N ALA A 144 -10.43 -3.75 12.36
CA ALA A 144 -11.75 -4.36 12.36
C ALA A 144 -11.72 -5.83 11.96
N GLY A 145 -10.93 -6.18 10.94
CA GLY A 145 -10.75 -7.54 10.46
C GLY A 145 -10.07 -8.42 11.52
N GLU A 146 -9.08 -7.90 12.23
CA GLU A 146 -8.41 -8.61 13.32
C GLU A 146 -9.39 -8.96 14.45
N MET A 147 -10.23 -7.99 14.87
CA MET A 147 -11.27 -8.23 15.88
C MET A 147 -12.31 -9.24 15.41
N LEU A 148 -12.79 -9.11 14.17
CA LEU A 148 -13.91 -9.93 13.66
C LEU A 148 -13.49 -11.32 13.21
N LEU A 149 -12.31 -11.47 12.61
CA LEU A 149 -11.86 -12.73 12.00
C LEU A 149 -10.90 -13.50 12.89
N LEU A 150 -10.03 -12.81 13.63
CA LEU A 150 -9.03 -13.44 14.50
C LEU A 150 -9.44 -13.44 15.98
N GLY A 151 -10.56 -12.77 16.31
CA GLY A 151 -11.05 -12.67 17.69
C GLY A 151 -10.14 -11.83 18.59
N ALA A 152 -9.41 -10.88 18.01
CA ALA A 152 -8.53 -9.99 18.77
C ALA A 152 -9.31 -9.15 19.79
N ALA A 153 -8.62 -8.79 20.87
CA ALA A 153 -9.20 -7.91 21.89
C ALA A 153 -9.51 -6.53 21.31
N PHE A 154 -10.45 -5.82 21.95
CA PHE A 154 -10.72 -4.44 21.57
C PHE A 154 -9.45 -3.59 21.71
N PRO A 155 -9.12 -2.71 20.73
CA PRO A 155 -7.90 -1.92 20.76
C PRO A 155 -7.84 -1.06 22.02
N SER A 156 -6.62 -0.82 22.49
CA SER A 156 -6.39 0.05 23.64
C SER A 156 -6.91 1.49 23.37
N LEU A 157 -7.02 2.30 24.42
CA LEU A 157 -7.41 3.71 24.29
C LEU A 157 -6.57 4.46 23.24
N TRP A 158 -5.27 4.16 23.18
CA TRP A 158 -4.36 4.74 22.19
C TRP A 158 -4.68 4.29 20.75
N GLY A 159 -5.04 3.01 20.56
CA GLY A 159 -5.48 2.49 19.28
C GLY A 159 -6.79 3.15 18.81
N VAL A 160 -7.75 3.33 19.72
CA VAL A 160 -9.02 4.04 19.42
C VAL A 160 -8.78 5.50 19.08
N LEU A 161 -7.95 6.21 19.85
CA LEU A 161 -7.59 7.61 19.56
C LEU A 161 -6.85 7.73 18.22
N GLY A 162 -5.95 6.80 17.93
CA GLY A 162 -5.24 6.73 16.66
C GLY A 162 -6.20 6.54 15.48
N ALA A 163 -7.11 5.56 15.57
CA ALA A 163 -8.15 5.33 14.58
C ALA A 163 -9.04 6.58 14.37
N GLY A 164 -9.47 7.22 15.46
CA GLY A 164 -10.26 8.46 15.42
C GLY A 164 -9.53 9.61 14.73
N LEU A 165 -8.23 9.80 15.00
CA LEU A 165 -7.40 10.80 14.33
C LEU A 165 -7.22 10.52 12.85
N THR A 166 -7.10 9.25 12.44
CA THR A 166 -7.03 8.85 11.03
C THR A 166 -8.33 9.18 10.31
N ILE A 167 -9.47 8.81 10.88
CA ILE A 167 -10.81 9.11 10.33
C ILE A 167 -11.01 10.62 10.22
N LEU A 168 -10.75 11.38 11.29
CA LEU A 168 -10.88 12.83 11.29
C LEU A 168 -9.98 13.47 10.24
N GLY A 169 -8.75 12.99 10.10
CA GLY A 169 -7.81 13.45 9.08
C GLY A 169 -8.33 13.25 7.66
N LEU A 170 -8.91 12.07 7.36
CA LEU A 170 -9.52 11.78 6.07
C LEU A 170 -10.74 12.66 5.80
N ILE A 171 -11.64 12.82 6.79
CA ILE A 171 -12.83 13.68 6.66
C ILE A 171 -12.43 15.11 6.36
N LEU A 172 -11.49 15.68 7.12
CA LEU A 172 -11.04 17.06 6.91
C LEU A 172 -10.36 17.23 5.54
N TYR A 173 -9.62 16.23 5.07
CA TYR A 173 -9.01 16.23 3.75
C TYR A 173 -10.07 16.27 2.64
N LEU A 174 -11.10 15.41 2.72
CA LEU A 174 -12.21 15.38 1.77
C LEU A 174 -13.07 16.66 1.81
N LEU A 175 -13.32 17.21 2.99
CA LEU A 175 -14.05 18.48 3.12
C LEU A 175 -13.26 19.67 2.55
N ALA A 176 -11.93 19.65 2.64
CA ALA A 176 -11.08 20.64 1.99
C ALA A 176 -11.12 20.49 0.46
N GLN A 177 -11.30 19.27 -0.06
CA GLN A 177 -11.46 18.98 -1.48
C GLN A 177 -12.77 19.55 -2.04
N GLY A 178 -13.91 19.33 -1.37
CA GLY A 178 -15.23 19.75 -1.87
C GLY A 178 -15.50 21.26 -1.86
N LYS A 179 -14.58 22.08 -1.35
CA LYS A 179 -14.68 23.55 -1.32
C LYS A 179 -13.92 24.25 -2.46
N ARG A 180 -13.33 23.51 -3.39
CA ARG A 180 -12.61 24.02 -4.58
C ARG A 180 -13.22 23.44 -5.85
#